data_AF-A0A9E5NPK4-F1
#
_entry.id   AF-A0A9E5NPK4-F1
#
_cell.length_a   1.000
_cell.length_b   1.000
_cell.length_c   1.000
_cell.angle_alpha   90.00
_cell.angle_beta   90.00
_cell.angle_gamma   90.00
#
_symmetry.space_group_name_H-M   'P 1'
#
loop_
_entity.id
_entity.type
_entity.pdbx_description
1 polymer ?
#
loop_
_entity_poly.entity_id
_entity_poly.type
_entity_poly.pdbx_seq_one_letter_code
_entity_poly.pdbx_strand_id
1 'polypeptide(L)'
;MSLSERVSRLRQDSLDARPTVSSERAELITEFYERADGVLSAPMRRALAFKHLLENKAVCILSGELIVGERGPAPKATPTYPEVCCHSLEDLEVLDSREKIPFAVEPETRAVFRDRLIPFWKGRSLRELIFGRMTEEWKDAYEAGIFTEFMEQRAPGHTVLDDKIYRKGFLDFKDDIRQSLESLDWLNDPSALNKQEELKAMAICCDALITFAERHAALAREQAEREGDPQRKAELERIGEVCDRVPAYAPRDFWEALQYYWFVHLGVITELNTWDAFNPGHLDRHLYPFHREGLAAGTLTQEQARELLQCFWIKFNNQPAPPKVGITAEESATYTDFAQINTGGVMEDGSDGVNELTYLILDVIEEMRLLQPSSSVQLSKKNPDRYLKRAARIIRTGFGQPSVFNADLIVQQLVRQGKSLEDARNGGSSGCVEVGAFGKENYNLTGYFNMPKVFEITLNNGVDPRTGKMIGLETGDPASFSSFEELMDAYRSQLRHFIDIKHRGNNVIERLWATRMPTP
;
A
#
# COMPACT_ATOMS: atom_id res chain seq x y z
N MET A 1 -29.66 -3.93 -3.18
CA MET A 1 -30.47 -3.46 -4.34
C MET A 1 -29.71 -3.83 -5.61
N SER A 2 -30.30 -3.69 -6.81
CA SER A 2 -29.51 -3.84 -8.04
C SER A 2 -28.55 -2.64 -8.18
N LEU A 3 -27.33 -2.89 -8.68
CA LEU A 3 -26.37 -1.83 -9.01
C LEU A 3 -26.99 -0.84 -10.01
N SER A 4 -26.59 0.44 -9.97
CA SER A 4 -26.97 1.40 -11.01
C SER A 4 -26.38 0.98 -12.36
N GLU A 5 -26.92 1.48 -13.47
CA GLU A 5 -26.39 1.20 -14.81
C GLU A 5 -24.92 1.66 -14.93
N ARG A 6 -24.61 2.85 -14.42
CA ARG A 6 -23.25 3.40 -14.33
C ARG A 6 -22.31 2.47 -13.60
N VAL A 7 -22.66 2.07 -12.37
CA VAL A 7 -21.80 1.22 -11.54
C VAL A 7 -21.64 -0.17 -12.17
N SER A 8 -22.71 -0.72 -12.75
CA SER A 8 -22.65 -2.01 -13.46
C SER A 8 -21.64 -1.95 -14.60
N ARG A 9 -21.67 -0.88 -15.42
CA ARG A 9 -20.72 -0.67 -16.52
C ARG A 9 -19.29 -0.50 -16.01
N LEU A 10 -19.05 0.45 -15.09
CA LEU A 10 -17.71 0.71 -14.55
C LEU A 10 -17.10 -0.52 -13.88
N ARG A 11 -17.92 -1.31 -13.17
CA ARG A 11 -17.51 -2.59 -12.57
C ARG A 11 -17.11 -3.60 -13.64
N GLN A 12 -17.89 -3.71 -14.72
CA GLN A 12 -17.59 -4.62 -15.82
C GLN A 12 -16.30 -4.19 -16.54
N ASP A 13 -16.14 -2.90 -16.84
CA ASP A 13 -14.93 -2.34 -17.44
C ASP A 13 -13.69 -2.63 -16.56
N SER A 14 -13.82 -2.49 -15.24
CA SER A 14 -12.76 -2.84 -14.27
C SER A 14 -12.40 -4.32 -14.30
N LEU A 15 -13.38 -5.22 -14.41
CA LEU A 15 -13.16 -6.66 -14.49
C LEU A 15 -12.49 -7.05 -15.81
N ASP A 16 -12.96 -6.50 -16.92
CA ASP A 16 -12.50 -6.82 -18.28
C ASP A 16 -11.16 -6.17 -18.62
N ALA A 17 -10.76 -5.12 -17.91
CA ALA A 17 -9.44 -4.51 -18.05
C ALA A 17 -8.34 -5.58 -17.88
N ARG A 18 -7.44 -5.65 -18.86
CA ARG A 18 -6.31 -6.58 -18.87
C ARG A 18 -5.15 -5.97 -18.09
N PRO A 19 -4.55 -6.67 -17.11
CA PRO A 19 -3.31 -6.23 -16.47
C PRO A 19 -2.19 -6.08 -17.48
N THR A 20 -1.56 -4.91 -17.53
CA THR A 20 -0.43 -4.60 -18.42
C THR A 20 0.69 -3.90 -17.66
N VAL A 21 1.91 -3.92 -18.21
CA VAL A 21 3.03 -3.13 -17.70
C VAL A 21 3.08 -1.78 -18.40
N SER A 22 3.14 -0.70 -17.62
CA SER A 22 3.35 0.67 -18.10
C SER A 22 4.77 1.13 -17.76
N SER A 23 5.52 1.60 -18.76
CA SER A 23 6.85 2.19 -18.59
C SER A 23 6.82 3.66 -18.18
N GLU A 24 5.69 4.37 -18.32
CA GLU A 24 5.56 5.83 -18.12
C GLU A 24 6.27 6.31 -16.85
N ARG A 25 5.91 5.73 -15.69
CA ARG A 25 6.51 6.11 -14.40
C ARG A 25 8.02 5.93 -14.43
N ALA A 26 8.49 4.79 -14.91
CA ALA A 26 9.91 4.46 -14.93
C ALA A 26 10.69 5.41 -15.84
N GLU A 27 10.11 5.82 -16.97
CA GLU A 27 10.69 6.81 -17.88
C GLU A 27 10.81 8.20 -17.24
N LEU A 28 9.77 8.67 -16.56
CA LEU A 28 9.76 9.97 -15.87
C LEU A 28 10.73 9.99 -14.68
N ILE A 29 10.76 8.92 -13.88
CA ILE A 29 11.74 8.80 -12.80
C ILE A 29 13.15 8.75 -13.37
N THR A 30 13.38 8.03 -14.46
CA THR A 30 14.70 8.01 -15.13
C THR A 30 15.08 9.39 -15.64
N GLU A 31 14.17 10.12 -16.29
CA GLU A 31 14.39 11.48 -16.77
C GLU A 31 14.84 12.42 -15.64
N PHE A 32 14.17 12.36 -14.48
CA PHE A 32 14.57 13.15 -13.33
C PHE A 32 15.98 12.78 -12.86
N TYR A 33 16.26 11.50 -12.66
CA TYR A 33 17.56 11.05 -12.13
C TYR A 33 18.72 11.24 -13.12
N GLU A 34 18.46 11.29 -14.43
CA GLU A 34 19.45 11.65 -15.46
C GLU A 34 19.92 13.11 -15.33
N ARG A 35 19.04 13.99 -14.85
CA ARG A 35 19.30 15.43 -14.70
C ARG A 35 19.61 15.85 -13.27
N ALA A 36 19.30 15.00 -12.29
CA ALA A 36 19.41 15.32 -10.87
C ALA A 36 20.86 15.58 -10.46
N ASP A 37 21.07 16.66 -9.71
CA ASP A 37 22.37 16.99 -9.12
C ASP A 37 22.76 15.97 -8.03
N GLY A 38 24.02 15.52 -8.04
CA GLY A 38 24.59 14.66 -7.02
C GLY A 38 24.63 15.29 -5.62
N VAL A 39 24.47 16.61 -5.51
CA VAL A 39 24.49 17.37 -4.24
C VAL A 39 23.19 17.25 -3.43
N LEU A 40 22.08 16.77 -4.03
CA LEU A 40 20.80 16.62 -3.32
C LEU A 40 20.88 15.58 -2.18
N SER A 41 20.32 15.91 -1.02
CA SER A 41 20.04 14.94 0.04
C SER A 41 19.05 13.89 -0.44
N ALA A 42 19.04 12.71 0.18
CA ALA A 42 18.14 11.62 -0.24
C ALA A 42 16.64 12.02 -0.17
N PRO A 43 16.14 12.67 0.91
CA PRO A 43 14.74 13.11 0.97
C PRO A 43 14.40 14.11 -0.14
N MET A 44 15.23 15.15 -0.33
CA MET A 44 15.00 16.14 -1.37
C MET A 44 15.03 15.53 -2.78
N ARG A 45 15.92 14.58 -3.04
CA ARG A 45 15.94 13.86 -4.32
C ARG A 45 14.66 13.07 -4.54
N ARG A 46 14.12 12.39 -3.51
CA ARG A 46 12.87 11.64 -3.60
C ARG A 46 11.67 12.56 -3.81
N ALA A 47 11.54 13.63 -3.03
CA ALA A 47 10.46 14.59 -3.17
C ALA A 47 10.45 15.31 -4.52
N LEU A 48 11.61 15.71 -5.04
CA LEU A 48 11.72 16.33 -6.37
C LEU A 48 11.44 15.34 -7.50
N ALA A 49 11.83 14.07 -7.36
CA ALA A 49 11.46 13.01 -8.30
C ALA A 49 9.94 12.78 -8.29
N PHE A 50 9.34 12.74 -7.11
CA PHE A 50 7.89 12.58 -6.94
C PHE A 50 7.12 13.77 -7.53
N LYS A 51 7.58 15.00 -7.28
CA LYS A 51 7.04 16.21 -7.92
C LYS A 51 7.11 16.14 -9.44
N HIS A 52 8.29 15.81 -10.00
CA HIS A 52 8.43 15.64 -11.44
C HIS A 52 7.48 14.57 -11.99
N LEU A 53 7.32 13.45 -11.29
CA LEU A 53 6.40 12.39 -11.68
C LEU A 53 4.94 12.87 -11.70
N LEU A 54 4.46 13.50 -10.63
CA LEU A 54 3.07 13.96 -10.53
C LEU A 54 2.74 15.14 -11.45
N GLU A 55 3.73 15.96 -11.80
CA GLU A 55 3.57 17.05 -12.77
C GLU A 55 3.43 16.53 -14.21
N ASN A 56 4.02 15.38 -14.54
CA ASN A 56 4.18 14.94 -15.93
C ASN A 56 3.43 13.66 -16.29
N LYS A 57 3.14 12.76 -15.34
CA LYS A 57 2.45 11.50 -15.64
C LYS A 57 1.06 11.74 -16.22
N ALA A 58 0.54 10.83 -17.05
CA ALA A 58 -0.82 10.93 -17.57
C ALA A 58 -1.85 10.99 -16.44
N VAL A 59 -2.87 11.83 -16.62
CA VAL A 59 -4.07 11.89 -15.79
C VAL A 59 -5.26 11.54 -16.67
N CYS A 60 -6.24 10.83 -16.12
CA CYS A 60 -7.42 10.41 -16.86
C CYS A 60 -8.69 10.49 -15.99
N ILE A 61 -9.79 10.77 -16.68
CA ILE A 61 -11.16 10.69 -16.14
C ILE A 61 -11.92 9.83 -17.13
N LEU A 62 -12.33 8.64 -16.69
CA LEU A 62 -12.99 7.65 -17.53
C LEU A 62 -14.49 7.95 -17.62
N SER A 63 -15.14 7.40 -18.65
CA SER A 63 -16.55 7.65 -18.92
C SER A 63 -17.46 7.18 -17.78
N GLY A 64 -18.14 8.14 -17.15
CA GLY A 64 -19.07 7.89 -16.05
C GLY A 64 -18.44 7.84 -14.65
N GLU A 65 -17.13 8.04 -14.51
CA GLU A 65 -16.49 8.09 -13.19
C GLU A 65 -16.99 9.27 -12.35
N LEU A 66 -17.06 9.04 -11.03
CA LEU A 66 -17.32 10.04 -10.00
C LEU A 66 -16.10 10.29 -9.10
N ILE A 67 -15.35 9.22 -8.79
CA ILE A 67 -14.04 9.28 -8.14
C ILE A 67 -12.98 9.10 -9.22
N VAL A 68 -11.99 9.99 -9.29
CA VAL A 68 -11.08 10.12 -10.43
C VAL A 68 -9.62 9.90 -10.08
N GLY A 69 -8.83 9.48 -11.08
CA GLY A 69 -7.40 9.22 -10.99
C GLY A 69 -7.05 7.74 -10.98
N GLU A 70 -5.95 7.39 -11.62
CA GLU A 70 -5.41 6.02 -11.76
C GLU A 70 -3.91 6.03 -11.42
N ARG A 71 -3.36 4.92 -10.92
CA ARG A 71 -1.92 4.84 -10.61
C ARG A 71 -1.08 4.89 -11.90
N GLY A 72 -1.51 4.17 -12.93
CA GLY A 72 -0.95 4.24 -14.27
C GLY A 72 -1.79 5.11 -15.21
N PRO A 73 -1.56 5.02 -16.53
CA PRO A 73 -2.32 5.80 -17.52
C PRO A 73 -3.76 5.31 -17.72
N ALA A 74 -4.08 4.10 -17.28
CA ALA A 74 -5.38 3.45 -17.43
C ALA A 74 -5.61 2.39 -16.35
N PRO A 75 -6.85 1.90 -16.14
CA PRO A 75 -7.13 0.78 -15.24
C PRO A 75 -6.23 -0.42 -15.52
N LYS A 76 -5.60 -0.95 -14.47
CA LYS A 76 -4.66 -2.09 -14.51
C LYS A 76 -3.43 -1.93 -15.42
N ALA A 77 -3.20 -0.74 -16.00
CA ALA A 77 -1.93 -0.39 -16.62
C ALA A 77 -0.94 -0.04 -15.52
N THR A 78 -0.02 -0.95 -15.24
CA THR A 78 0.68 -0.99 -13.96
C THR A 78 2.11 -0.46 -14.07
N PRO A 79 2.48 0.57 -13.30
CA PRO A 79 3.83 1.12 -13.33
C PRO A 79 4.88 0.16 -12.78
N THR A 80 6.13 0.44 -13.11
CA THR A 80 7.32 -0.23 -12.58
C THR A 80 8.19 0.72 -11.76
N TYR A 81 9.05 0.14 -10.92
CA TYR A 81 9.83 0.85 -9.91
C TYR A 81 11.31 0.48 -10.04
N PRO A 82 11.98 0.90 -11.14
CA PRO A 82 13.33 0.45 -11.44
C PRO A 82 14.37 0.92 -10.42
N GLU A 83 14.05 1.97 -9.65
CA GLU A 83 14.88 2.40 -8.53
C GLU A 83 14.88 1.38 -7.36
N VAL A 84 13.84 0.55 -7.24
CA VAL A 84 13.75 -0.54 -6.27
C VAL A 84 14.24 -1.83 -6.92
N CYS A 85 13.57 -2.26 -7.99
CA CYS A 85 13.93 -3.44 -8.77
C CYS A 85 13.75 -3.15 -10.27
N CYS A 86 14.86 -3.11 -11.00
CA CYS A 86 14.86 -3.00 -12.45
C CYS A 86 14.74 -4.40 -13.06
N HIS A 87 13.59 -4.69 -13.67
CA HIS A 87 13.32 -5.96 -14.35
C HIS A 87 14.24 -6.14 -15.57
N SER A 88 14.76 -7.35 -15.74
CA SER A 88 15.45 -7.78 -16.95
C SER A 88 14.45 -8.04 -18.10
N LEU A 89 14.96 -8.22 -19.32
CA LEU A 89 14.10 -8.63 -20.45
C LEU A 89 13.51 -10.04 -20.24
N GLU A 90 14.23 -10.91 -19.55
CA GLU A 90 13.71 -12.24 -19.17
C GLU A 90 12.57 -12.11 -18.16
N ASP A 91 12.69 -11.22 -17.18
CA ASP A 91 11.60 -10.95 -16.23
C ASP A 91 10.34 -10.45 -16.96
N LEU A 92 10.49 -9.52 -17.91
CA LEU A 92 9.37 -9.03 -18.71
C LEU A 92 8.73 -10.14 -19.55
N GLU A 93 9.53 -11.07 -20.09
CA GLU A 93 9.02 -12.21 -20.84
C GLU A 93 8.26 -13.19 -19.94
N VAL A 94 8.78 -13.47 -18.74
CA VAL A 94 8.10 -14.28 -17.73
C VAL A 94 6.79 -13.64 -17.32
N LEU A 95 6.74 -12.32 -17.14
CA LEU A 95 5.51 -11.60 -16.79
C LEU A 95 4.44 -11.70 -17.88
N ASP A 96 4.83 -11.61 -19.15
CA ASP A 96 3.91 -11.67 -20.30
C ASP A 96 3.40 -13.09 -20.57
N SER A 97 4.26 -14.09 -20.38
CA SER A 97 3.99 -15.48 -20.78
C SER A 97 3.50 -16.41 -19.65
N ARG A 98 3.66 -16.04 -18.37
CA ARG A 98 3.29 -16.92 -17.25
C ARG A 98 1.79 -17.22 -17.22
N GLU A 99 1.45 -18.45 -16.87
CA GLU A 99 0.06 -18.93 -16.82
C GLU A 99 -0.77 -18.18 -15.76
N LYS A 100 -0.19 -17.93 -14.59
CA LYS A 100 -0.86 -17.31 -13.45
C LYS A 100 -0.38 -15.88 -13.26
N ILE A 101 -1.34 -14.97 -13.07
CA ILE A 101 -1.10 -13.55 -12.80
C ILE A 101 -0.28 -12.86 -13.93
N PRO A 102 -0.51 -13.10 -15.24
CA PRO A 102 0.26 -12.44 -16.30
C PRO A 102 0.06 -10.93 -16.36
N PHE A 103 1.13 -10.19 -16.66
CA PHE A 103 1.01 -8.79 -17.07
C PHE A 103 1.42 -8.67 -18.52
N ALA A 104 0.52 -8.20 -19.38
CA ALA A 104 0.85 -8.01 -20.79
C ALA A 104 1.96 -6.95 -20.92
N VAL A 105 2.98 -7.24 -21.71
CA VAL A 105 4.09 -6.31 -21.95
C VAL A 105 4.15 -5.96 -23.43
N GLU A 106 3.84 -4.72 -23.80
CA GLU A 106 3.89 -4.31 -25.20
C GLU A 106 5.35 -4.26 -25.74
N PRO A 107 5.57 -4.47 -27.05
CA PRO A 107 6.90 -4.39 -27.65
C PRO A 107 7.61 -3.06 -27.40
N GLU A 108 6.88 -1.95 -27.38
CA GLU A 108 7.38 -0.61 -27.08
C GLU A 108 7.90 -0.52 -25.64
N THR A 109 7.15 -1.07 -24.68
CA THR A 109 7.59 -1.18 -23.28
C THR A 109 8.88 -1.99 -23.18
N ARG A 110 8.98 -3.14 -23.87
CA ARG A 110 10.22 -3.95 -23.90
C ARG A 110 11.40 -3.16 -24.49
N ALA A 111 11.16 -2.38 -25.55
CA ALA A 111 12.20 -1.55 -26.17
C ALA A 111 12.72 -0.46 -25.22
N VAL A 112 11.81 0.25 -24.52
CA VAL A 112 12.16 1.25 -23.50
C VAL A 112 13.04 0.64 -22.40
N PHE A 113 12.70 -0.57 -21.93
CA PHE A 113 13.50 -1.27 -20.93
C PHE A 113 14.90 -1.60 -21.44
N ARG A 114 15.00 -2.18 -22.64
CA ARG A 114 16.28 -2.57 -23.25
C ARG A 114 17.19 -1.37 -23.49
N ASP A 115 16.64 -0.31 -24.07
CA ASP A 115 17.42 0.76 -24.68
C ASP A 115 17.73 1.88 -23.69
N ARG A 116 16.91 2.05 -22.63
CA ARG A 116 17.04 3.16 -21.67
C ARG A 116 17.07 2.71 -20.21
N LEU A 117 16.05 1.99 -19.74
CA LEU A 117 15.88 1.75 -18.30
C LEU A 117 16.94 0.80 -17.73
N ILE A 118 17.14 -0.37 -18.34
CA ILE A 118 18.13 -1.35 -17.87
C ILE A 118 19.55 -0.76 -17.89
N PRO A 119 20.02 -0.11 -18.97
CA PRO A 119 21.33 0.54 -18.97
C PRO A 119 21.50 1.60 -17.87
N PHE A 120 20.47 2.40 -17.59
CA PHE A 120 20.55 3.45 -16.58
C PHE A 120 20.53 2.90 -15.15
N TRP A 121 19.63 1.97 -14.86
CA TRP A 121 19.38 1.48 -13.50
C TRP A 121 20.31 0.34 -13.05
N LYS A 122 21.08 -0.24 -13.97
CA LYS A 122 22.10 -1.24 -13.64
C LYS A 122 23.10 -0.72 -12.61
N GLY A 123 23.25 -1.46 -11.51
CA GLY A 123 24.08 -1.09 -10.36
C GLY A 123 23.53 0.05 -9.51
N ARG A 124 22.29 0.50 -9.75
CA ARG A 124 21.63 1.60 -9.02
C ARG A 124 20.38 1.17 -8.28
N SER A 125 19.77 0.05 -8.67
CA SER A 125 18.56 -0.44 -8.03
C SER A 125 18.83 -0.84 -6.57
N LEU A 126 17.85 -0.64 -5.70
CA LEU A 126 17.99 -1.01 -4.30
C LEU A 126 18.17 -2.53 -4.13
N ARG A 127 17.51 -3.34 -4.97
CA ARG A 127 17.68 -4.79 -4.99
C ARG A 127 19.14 -5.20 -5.18
N GLU A 128 19.82 -4.66 -6.18
CA GLU A 128 21.25 -4.95 -6.42
C GLU A 128 22.11 -4.51 -5.22
N LEU A 129 21.80 -3.36 -4.62
CA LEU A 129 22.49 -2.88 -3.42
C LEU A 129 22.26 -3.81 -2.22
N ILE A 130 21.05 -4.31 -2.01
CA ILE A 130 20.73 -5.27 -0.94
C ILE A 130 21.56 -6.53 -1.11
N PHE A 131 21.43 -7.22 -2.25
CA PHE A 131 22.13 -8.48 -2.48
C PHE A 131 23.66 -8.32 -2.52
N GLY A 132 24.17 -7.17 -2.95
CA GLY A 132 25.59 -6.84 -2.90
C GLY A 132 26.13 -6.60 -1.48
N ARG A 133 25.27 -6.47 -0.47
CA ARG A 133 25.65 -6.26 0.95
C ARG A 133 25.35 -7.46 1.84
N MET A 134 24.56 -8.43 1.37
CA MET A 134 24.30 -9.67 2.10
C MET A 134 25.54 -10.56 2.13
N THR A 135 25.73 -11.31 3.23
CA THR A 135 26.78 -12.33 3.27
C THR A 135 26.35 -13.58 2.53
N GLU A 136 27.33 -14.43 2.24
CA GLU A 136 27.08 -15.72 1.60
C GLU A 136 26.17 -16.61 2.45
N GLU A 137 26.29 -16.61 3.79
CA GLU A 137 25.38 -17.41 4.64
C GLU A 137 23.92 -16.95 4.52
N TRP A 138 23.71 -15.64 4.37
CA TRP A 138 22.36 -15.10 4.15
C TRP A 138 21.83 -15.52 2.78
N LYS A 139 22.67 -15.44 1.74
CA LYS A 139 22.27 -15.83 0.37
C LYS A 139 21.99 -17.33 0.28
N ASP A 140 22.84 -18.16 0.87
CA ASP A 140 22.64 -19.60 0.93
C ASP A 140 21.34 -19.95 1.67
N ALA A 141 21.04 -19.29 2.80
CA ALA A 141 19.79 -19.50 3.53
C ALA A 141 18.54 -19.03 2.74
N TYR A 142 18.63 -17.89 2.04
CA TYR A 142 17.59 -17.37 1.15
C TYR A 142 17.34 -18.34 -0.03
N GLU A 143 18.40 -18.74 -0.74
CA GLU A 143 18.34 -19.69 -1.85
C GLU A 143 17.79 -21.05 -1.41
N ALA A 144 18.15 -21.50 -0.19
CA ALA A 144 17.66 -22.73 0.42
C ALA A 144 16.17 -22.68 0.84
N GLY A 145 15.55 -21.49 0.83
CA GLY A 145 14.16 -21.28 1.23
C GLY A 145 13.95 -21.31 2.74
N ILE A 146 14.95 -20.91 3.52
CA ILE A 146 14.83 -20.76 4.99
C ILE A 146 13.97 -19.56 5.34
N PHE A 147 14.11 -18.47 4.59
CA PHE A 147 13.29 -17.28 4.73
C PHE A 147 13.14 -16.57 3.39
N THR A 148 12.18 -15.66 3.30
CA THR A 148 12.05 -14.73 2.18
C THR A 148 12.54 -13.32 2.55
N GLU A 149 12.57 -12.41 1.58
CA GLU A 149 12.97 -11.02 1.78
C GLU A 149 11.97 -10.06 1.12
N PHE A 150 11.11 -9.44 1.93
CA PHE A 150 10.02 -8.60 1.44
C PHE A 150 10.52 -7.34 0.71
N MET A 151 11.70 -6.84 1.08
CA MET A 151 12.21 -5.58 0.58
C MET A 151 13.04 -5.69 -0.70
N GLU A 152 13.08 -6.87 -1.35
CA GLU A 152 13.87 -7.08 -2.57
C GLU A 152 13.24 -6.43 -3.81
N GLN A 153 11.90 -6.39 -3.90
CA GLN A 153 11.15 -5.88 -5.07
C GLN A 153 10.13 -4.80 -4.69
N ARG A 154 9.90 -4.59 -3.39
CA ARG A 154 8.91 -3.65 -2.86
C ARG A 154 9.52 -2.80 -1.75
N ALA A 155 8.98 -1.60 -1.58
CA ALA A 155 9.27 -0.76 -0.44
C ALA A 155 8.60 -1.29 0.84
N PRO A 156 9.15 -1.01 2.03
CA PRO A 156 8.64 -1.57 3.28
C PRO A 156 7.13 -1.36 3.44
N GLY A 157 6.65 -0.13 3.21
CA GLY A 157 5.22 0.16 3.07
C GLY A 157 4.43 -0.27 4.32
N HIS A 158 3.45 -1.14 4.11
CA HIS A 158 2.71 -1.83 5.17
C HIS A 158 2.22 -0.88 6.27
N THR A 159 1.37 0.06 5.86
CA THR A 159 0.84 1.08 6.77
C THR A 159 -0.58 1.48 6.40
N VAL A 160 -1.20 2.22 7.31
CA VAL A 160 -2.60 2.61 7.27
C VAL A 160 -2.71 4.08 7.61
N LEU A 161 -3.59 4.79 6.91
CA LEU A 161 -3.89 6.18 7.16
C LEU A 161 -4.59 6.40 8.51
N ASP A 162 -4.35 7.54 9.15
CA ASP A 162 -5.17 8.01 10.27
C ASP A 162 -6.31 8.93 9.78
N ASP A 163 -6.78 9.82 10.66
CA ASP A 163 -7.89 10.71 10.38
C ASP A 163 -7.48 12.14 9.99
N LYS A 164 -6.17 12.44 9.87
CA LYS A 164 -5.71 13.84 9.72
C LYS A 164 -6.22 14.48 8.43
N ILE A 165 -6.23 13.74 7.31
CA ILE A 165 -6.66 14.27 6.01
C ILE A 165 -8.13 14.69 5.99
N TYR A 166 -8.95 14.14 6.89
CA TYR A 166 -10.37 14.50 6.97
C TYR A 166 -10.59 15.82 7.71
N ARG A 167 -9.55 16.39 8.32
CA ARG A 167 -9.59 17.62 9.11
C ARG A 167 -8.63 18.70 8.62
N LYS A 168 -7.65 18.33 7.79
CA LYS A 168 -6.59 19.19 7.28
C LYS A 168 -6.37 18.99 5.79
N GLY A 169 -6.14 20.08 5.08
CA GLY A 169 -5.58 20.06 3.73
C GLY A 169 -4.05 19.98 3.74
N PHE A 170 -3.47 19.72 2.58
CA PHE A 170 -2.02 19.75 2.40
C PHE A 170 -1.43 21.15 2.58
N LEU A 171 -2.19 22.22 2.40
CA LEU A 171 -1.75 23.57 2.77
C LEU A 171 -1.59 23.70 4.30
N ASP A 172 -2.48 23.11 5.08
CA ASP A 172 -2.37 23.13 6.55
C ASP A 172 -1.18 22.27 7.02
N PHE A 173 -0.85 21.17 6.33
CA PHE A 173 0.36 20.39 6.60
C PHE A 173 1.63 21.16 6.23
N LYS A 174 1.64 21.91 5.12
CA LYS A 174 2.75 22.80 4.78
C LYS A 174 2.98 23.87 5.85
N ASP A 175 1.92 24.39 6.46
CA ASP A 175 2.06 25.34 7.56
C ASP A 175 2.65 24.70 8.82
N ASP A 176 2.27 23.47 9.17
CA ASP A 176 2.91 22.73 10.28
C ASP A 176 4.40 22.47 10.00
N ILE A 177 4.73 22.10 8.75
CA ILE A 177 6.09 21.87 8.30
C ILE A 177 6.90 23.16 8.38
N ARG A 178 6.33 24.29 7.96
CA ARG A 178 6.97 25.61 8.07
C ARG A 178 7.26 25.98 9.53
N GLN A 179 6.30 25.79 10.43
CA GLN A 179 6.50 26.02 11.86
C GLN A 179 7.58 25.10 12.45
N SER A 180 7.64 23.84 11.99
CA SER A 180 8.68 22.89 12.39
C SER A 180 10.07 23.31 11.88
N LEU A 181 10.16 23.85 10.66
CA LEU A 181 11.39 24.41 10.09
C LEU A 181 11.87 25.64 10.87
N GLU A 182 10.95 26.53 11.24
CA GLU A 182 11.24 27.76 12.00
C GLU A 182 11.70 27.47 13.44
N SER A 183 11.35 26.30 13.99
CA SER A 183 11.69 25.89 15.37
C SER A 183 12.91 24.98 15.50
N LEU A 184 13.66 24.74 14.42
CA LEU A 184 14.87 23.93 14.45
C LEU A 184 15.97 24.55 15.33
N ASP A 185 16.51 23.76 16.27
CA ASP A 185 17.65 24.17 17.11
C ASP A 185 18.97 23.96 16.39
N TRP A 186 19.44 24.98 15.67
CA TRP A 186 20.69 24.94 14.92
C TRP A 186 21.96 24.88 15.78
N LEU A 187 21.88 25.17 17.07
CA LEU A 187 23.06 25.27 17.93
C LEU A 187 23.29 24.01 18.76
N ASN A 188 22.23 23.32 19.18
CA ASN A 188 22.34 22.16 20.08
C ASN A 188 21.83 20.84 19.49
N ASP A 189 21.13 20.85 18.35
CA ASP A 189 20.67 19.62 17.70
C ASP A 189 21.58 19.21 16.53
N PRO A 190 22.41 18.15 16.70
CA PRO A 190 23.29 17.68 15.62
C PRO A 190 22.53 17.12 14.42
N SER A 191 21.23 16.86 14.55
CA SER A 191 20.36 16.38 13.47
C SER A 191 19.60 17.50 12.75
N ALA A 192 19.77 18.77 13.14
CA ALA A 192 19.02 19.91 12.60
C ALA A 192 19.04 19.98 11.06
N LEU A 193 20.20 19.75 10.44
CA LEU A 193 20.31 19.73 8.97
C LEU A 193 19.47 18.60 8.35
N ASN A 194 19.54 17.38 8.89
CA ASN A 194 18.76 16.25 8.37
C ASN A 194 17.26 16.48 8.55
N LYS A 195 16.84 17.03 9.69
CA LYS A 195 15.45 17.43 9.94
C LYS A 195 14.99 18.50 8.94
N GLN A 196 15.84 19.48 8.66
CA GLN A 196 15.53 20.53 7.68
C GLN A 196 15.30 19.93 6.28
N GLU A 197 16.19 19.04 5.85
CA GLU A 197 16.10 18.42 4.52
C GLU A 197 14.86 17.53 4.38
N GLU A 198 14.52 16.76 5.43
CA GLU A 198 13.30 15.96 5.47
C GLU A 198 12.05 16.87 5.41
N LEU A 199 11.98 17.89 6.26
CA LEU A 199 10.84 18.82 6.29
C LEU A 199 10.65 19.58 4.96
N LYS A 200 11.74 20.00 4.31
CA LYS A 200 11.65 20.60 2.98
C LYS A 200 11.14 19.61 1.94
N ALA A 201 11.58 18.35 2.02
CA ALA A 201 11.11 17.29 1.14
C ALA A 201 9.60 17.06 1.31
N MET A 202 9.12 16.97 2.56
CA MET A 202 7.69 16.86 2.89
C MET A 202 6.88 18.02 2.28
N ALA A 203 7.38 19.26 2.38
CA ALA A 203 6.71 20.43 1.81
C ALA A 203 6.59 20.36 0.28
N ILE A 204 7.59 19.79 -0.41
CA ILE A 204 7.58 19.58 -1.86
C ILE A 204 6.58 18.48 -2.24
N CYS A 205 6.50 17.39 -1.47
CA CYS A 205 5.51 16.35 -1.68
C CYS A 205 4.08 16.87 -1.52
N CYS A 206 3.86 17.81 -0.58
CA CYS A 206 2.57 18.50 -0.46
C CYS A 206 2.19 19.24 -1.74
N ASP A 207 3.13 20.03 -2.30
CA ASP A 207 2.89 20.75 -3.56
C ASP A 207 2.63 19.80 -4.73
N ALA A 208 3.41 18.71 -4.82
CA ALA A 208 3.25 17.70 -5.87
C ALA A 208 1.83 17.10 -5.89
N LEU A 209 1.29 16.76 -4.71
CA LEU A 209 -0.04 16.16 -4.61
C LEU A 209 -1.16 17.17 -4.93
N ILE A 210 -0.99 18.44 -4.54
CA ILE A 210 -1.91 19.52 -4.92
C ILE A 210 -1.92 19.69 -6.44
N THR A 211 -0.75 19.80 -7.06
CA THR A 211 -0.64 19.92 -8.53
C THR A 211 -1.25 18.72 -9.26
N PHE A 212 -1.11 17.51 -8.72
CA PHE A 212 -1.74 16.33 -9.30
C PHE A 212 -3.27 16.45 -9.36
N ALA A 213 -3.90 16.96 -8.30
CA ALA A 213 -5.35 17.19 -8.28
C ALA A 213 -5.77 18.35 -9.17
N GLU A 214 -5.02 19.46 -9.19
CA GLU A 214 -5.28 20.60 -10.09
C GLU A 214 -5.27 20.17 -11.57
N ARG A 215 -4.39 19.23 -11.95
CA ARG A 215 -4.38 18.64 -13.30
C ARG A 215 -5.65 17.83 -13.59
N HIS A 216 -6.20 17.13 -12.60
CA HIS A 216 -7.50 16.46 -12.75
C HIS A 216 -8.64 17.47 -12.84
N ALA A 217 -8.60 18.55 -12.06
CA ALA A 217 -9.58 19.63 -12.15
C ALA A 217 -9.59 20.28 -13.54
N ALA A 218 -8.41 20.56 -14.10
CA ALA A 218 -8.26 21.08 -15.45
C ALA A 218 -8.84 20.12 -16.51
N LEU A 219 -8.53 18.82 -16.42
CA LEU A 219 -9.07 17.82 -17.33
C LEU A 219 -10.60 17.68 -17.21
N ALA A 220 -11.15 17.74 -16.00
CA ALA A 220 -12.58 17.68 -15.77
C ALA A 220 -13.32 18.85 -16.44
N ARG A 221 -12.78 20.08 -16.32
CA ARG A 221 -13.32 21.26 -17.02
C ARG A 221 -13.24 21.13 -18.54
N GLU A 222 -12.10 20.67 -19.07
CA GLU A 222 -11.94 20.45 -20.52
C GLU A 222 -12.97 19.44 -21.05
N GLN A 223 -13.20 18.34 -20.32
CA GLN A 223 -14.21 17.36 -20.69
C GLN A 223 -15.63 17.93 -20.57
N ALA A 224 -15.93 18.71 -19.53
CA ALA A 224 -17.24 19.32 -19.32
C ALA A 224 -17.63 20.31 -20.44
N GLU A 225 -16.66 21.05 -20.99
CA GLU A 225 -16.88 21.98 -22.11
C GLU A 225 -17.32 21.26 -23.40
N ARG A 226 -16.89 20.01 -23.58
CA ARG A 226 -17.16 19.18 -24.76
C ARG A 226 -18.30 18.18 -24.55
N GLU A 227 -18.82 18.08 -23.32
CA GLU A 227 -19.87 17.14 -22.96
C GLU A 227 -21.24 17.63 -23.42
N GLY A 228 -21.93 16.77 -24.17
CA GLY A 228 -23.25 17.05 -24.72
C GLY A 228 -24.38 16.67 -23.78
N ASP A 229 -24.18 15.68 -22.91
CA ASP A 229 -25.16 15.29 -21.90
C ASP A 229 -25.14 16.24 -20.69
N PRO A 230 -26.24 16.97 -20.40
CA PRO A 230 -26.28 17.91 -19.29
C PRO A 230 -25.99 17.28 -17.93
N GLN A 231 -26.38 16.02 -17.72
CA GLN A 231 -26.13 15.33 -16.46
C GLN A 231 -24.64 15.03 -16.31
N ARG A 232 -24.02 14.41 -17.31
CA ARG A 232 -22.58 14.13 -17.27
C ARG A 232 -21.74 15.41 -17.19
N LYS A 233 -22.18 16.50 -17.85
CA LYS A 233 -21.52 17.80 -17.75
C LYS A 233 -21.51 18.31 -16.30
N ALA A 234 -22.66 18.28 -15.62
CA ALA A 234 -22.74 18.70 -14.22
C ALA A 234 -21.86 17.83 -13.29
N GLU A 235 -21.75 16.53 -13.57
CA GLU A 235 -20.83 15.64 -12.85
C GLU A 235 -19.36 16.03 -13.06
N LEU A 236 -18.96 16.34 -14.29
CA LEU A 236 -17.59 16.75 -14.61
C LEU A 236 -17.25 18.11 -13.99
N GLU A 237 -18.18 19.07 -14.01
CA GLU A 237 -18.04 20.34 -13.31
C GLU A 237 -17.85 20.10 -11.80
N ARG A 238 -18.66 19.20 -11.22
CA ARG A 238 -18.53 18.83 -9.81
C ARG A 238 -17.20 18.13 -9.50
N ILE A 239 -16.72 17.24 -10.37
CA ILE A 239 -15.39 16.63 -10.22
C ILE A 239 -14.30 17.71 -10.22
N GLY A 240 -14.42 18.71 -11.11
CA GLY A 240 -13.53 19.87 -11.13
C GLY A 240 -13.49 20.60 -9.80
N GLU A 241 -14.66 20.94 -9.25
CA GLU A 241 -14.77 21.60 -7.93
C GLU A 241 -14.19 20.77 -6.79
N VAL A 242 -14.43 19.46 -6.80
CA VAL A 242 -13.88 18.54 -5.79
C VAL A 242 -12.36 18.53 -5.87
N CYS A 243 -11.79 18.42 -7.07
CA CYS A 243 -10.34 18.37 -7.29
C CYS A 243 -9.64 19.72 -7.03
N ASP A 244 -10.33 20.85 -7.21
CA ASP A 244 -9.83 22.16 -6.79
C ASP A 244 -9.77 22.31 -5.26
N ARG A 245 -10.66 21.60 -4.56
CA ARG A 245 -10.73 21.65 -3.10
C ARG A 245 -9.72 20.71 -2.45
N VAL A 246 -9.75 19.43 -2.80
CA VAL A 246 -8.90 18.39 -2.20
C VAL A 246 -7.82 17.95 -3.19
N PRO A 247 -6.56 17.81 -2.75
CA PRO A 247 -6.09 17.71 -1.36
C PRO A 247 -5.62 19.03 -0.73
N ALA A 248 -5.68 20.16 -1.44
CA ALA A 248 -5.13 21.43 -0.95
C ALA A 248 -5.76 21.88 0.39
N TYR A 249 -7.07 21.70 0.53
CA TYR A 249 -7.85 22.05 1.71
C TYR A 249 -8.55 20.83 2.31
N ALA A 250 -8.97 20.92 3.57
CA ALA A 250 -9.78 19.90 4.21
C ALA A 250 -11.11 19.66 3.44
N PRO A 251 -11.59 18.41 3.38
CA PRO A 251 -12.83 18.07 2.68
C PRO A 251 -14.02 18.66 3.43
N ARG A 252 -15.06 19.07 2.70
CA ARG A 252 -16.28 19.70 3.23
C ARG A 252 -17.47 18.75 3.23
N ASP A 253 -17.44 17.73 2.39
CA ASP A 253 -18.53 16.78 2.21
C ASP A 253 -18.02 15.37 1.91
N PHE A 254 -18.98 14.45 1.76
CA PHE A 254 -18.71 13.02 1.62
C PHE A 254 -17.96 12.67 0.32
N TRP A 255 -18.23 13.38 -0.77
CA TRP A 255 -17.54 13.15 -2.04
C TRP A 255 -16.11 13.65 -1.95
N GLU A 256 -15.91 14.86 -1.43
CA GLU A 256 -14.57 15.42 -1.22
C GLU A 256 -13.72 14.54 -0.30
N ALA A 257 -14.30 13.98 0.78
CA ALA A 257 -13.57 13.10 1.69
C ALA A 257 -13.09 11.79 1.01
N LEU A 258 -13.93 11.19 0.15
CA LEU A 258 -13.55 10.01 -0.63
C LEU A 258 -12.46 10.32 -1.67
N GLN A 259 -12.64 11.40 -2.44
CA GLN A 259 -11.67 11.80 -3.45
C GLN A 259 -10.32 12.19 -2.83
N TYR A 260 -10.34 12.83 -1.65
CA TYR A 260 -9.12 13.21 -0.95
C TYR A 260 -8.32 11.98 -0.54
N TYR A 261 -8.94 11.01 0.14
CA TYR A 261 -8.27 9.75 0.42
C TYR A 261 -7.72 9.12 -0.86
N TRP A 262 -8.49 9.12 -1.94
CA TRP A 262 -8.06 8.50 -3.19
C TRP A 262 -6.81 9.16 -3.79
N PHE A 263 -6.72 10.50 -3.77
CA PHE A 263 -5.50 11.20 -4.19
C PHE A 263 -4.31 10.85 -3.29
N VAL A 264 -4.48 10.80 -1.97
CA VAL A 264 -3.41 10.40 -1.04
C VAL A 264 -2.97 8.96 -1.31
N HIS A 265 -3.92 8.03 -1.47
CA HIS A 265 -3.66 6.64 -1.82
C HIS A 265 -2.81 6.54 -3.10
N LEU A 266 -3.23 7.21 -4.17
CA LEU A 266 -2.48 7.24 -5.43
C LEU A 266 -1.09 7.86 -5.26
N GLY A 267 -0.96 8.95 -4.50
CA GLY A 267 0.32 9.58 -4.21
C GLY A 267 1.31 8.61 -3.57
N VAL A 268 0.92 7.99 -2.45
CA VAL A 268 1.74 7.04 -1.69
C VAL A 268 2.17 5.85 -2.55
N ILE A 269 1.23 5.19 -3.22
CA ILE A 269 1.55 3.98 -4.01
C ILE A 269 2.25 4.29 -5.34
N THR A 270 2.25 5.55 -5.78
CA THR A 270 2.98 6.00 -6.98
C THR A 270 4.39 6.44 -6.62
N GLU A 271 4.59 7.02 -5.44
CA GLU A 271 5.89 7.40 -4.93
C GLU A 271 6.83 6.19 -4.88
N LEU A 272 6.38 5.09 -4.25
CA LEU A 272 7.10 3.83 -4.16
C LEU A 272 6.14 2.62 -4.25
N ASN A 273 6.71 1.47 -4.60
CA ASN A 273 6.01 0.19 -4.59
C ASN A 273 5.86 -0.36 -3.17
N THR A 274 5.05 0.28 -2.33
CA THR A 274 4.83 -0.13 -0.93
C THR A 274 4.16 -1.50 -0.85
N TRP A 275 4.50 -2.31 0.14
CA TRP A 275 3.65 -3.45 0.52
C TRP A 275 2.26 -2.96 0.93
N ASP A 276 1.25 -3.74 0.54
CA ASP A 276 -0.16 -3.60 0.89
C ASP A 276 -0.79 -2.26 0.47
N ALA A 277 -0.30 -1.73 -0.66
CA ALA A 277 -0.73 -0.47 -1.24
C ALA A 277 -0.78 0.64 -0.17
N PHE A 278 -1.98 1.17 0.07
CA PHE A 278 -2.27 2.07 1.18
C PHE A 278 -3.70 1.85 1.67
N ASN A 279 -3.89 1.83 2.98
CA ASN A 279 -5.11 1.38 3.64
C ASN A 279 -5.85 2.59 4.26
N PRO A 280 -7.19 2.74 4.12
CA PRO A 280 -7.94 3.84 4.72
C PRO A 280 -8.27 3.63 6.20
N GLY A 281 -7.91 2.48 6.79
CA GLY A 281 -8.20 2.18 8.19
C GLY A 281 -9.69 2.06 8.46
N HIS A 282 -10.17 2.77 9.49
CA HIS A 282 -11.58 2.78 9.92
C HIS A 282 -12.41 3.73 9.04
N LEU A 283 -12.54 3.38 7.77
CA LEU A 283 -13.19 4.22 6.75
C LEU A 283 -14.62 4.61 7.15
N ASP A 284 -15.36 3.69 7.79
CA ASP A 284 -16.72 3.95 8.25
C ASP A 284 -16.77 5.01 9.36
N ARG A 285 -15.75 5.12 10.21
CA ARG A 285 -15.68 6.16 11.24
C ARG A 285 -15.25 7.49 10.65
N HIS A 286 -14.26 7.49 9.77
CA HIS A 286 -13.71 8.71 9.18
C HIS A 286 -14.71 9.44 8.28
N LEU A 287 -15.51 8.68 7.53
CA LEU A 287 -16.50 9.26 6.61
C LEU A 287 -17.87 9.54 7.25
N TYR A 288 -18.16 8.95 8.42
CA TYR A 288 -19.49 9.07 9.04
C TYR A 288 -19.93 10.51 9.33
N PRO A 289 -19.08 11.43 9.82
CA PRO A 289 -19.47 12.82 10.01
C PRO A 289 -20.02 13.46 8.73
N PHE A 290 -19.30 13.32 7.61
CA PHE A 290 -19.72 13.86 6.31
C PHE A 290 -21.00 13.21 5.78
N HIS A 291 -21.14 11.90 5.95
CA HIS A 291 -22.34 11.17 5.57
C HIS A 291 -23.57 11.64 6.34
N ARG A 292 -23.46 11.72 7.67
CA ARG A 292 -24.56 12.13 8.56
C ARG A 292 -24.97 13.58 8.29
N GLU A 293 -24.00 14.48 8.16
CA GLU A 293 -24.26 15.91 7.92
C GLU A 293 -24.87 16.15 6.53
N GLY A 294 -24.35 15.46 5.50
CA GLY A 294 -24.91 15.57 4.15
C GLY A 294 -26.36 15.09 4.06
N LEU A 295 -26.70 13.99 4.72
CA LEU A 295 -28.08 13.50 4.80
C LEU A 295 -29.00 14.47 5.56
N ALA A 296 -28.53 15.03 6.67
CA ALA A 296 -29.30 15.97 7.47
C ALA A 296 -29.54 17.30 6.72
N ALA A 297 -28.57 17.76 5.95
CA ALA A 297 -28.66 18.95 5.13
C ALA A 297 -29.39 18.74 3.79
N GLY A 298 -29.65 17.48 3.40
CA GLY A 298 -30.23 17.13 2.10
C GLY A 298 -29.28 17.32 0.91
N THR A 299 -27.98 17.51 1.16
CA THR A 299 -26.94 17.64 0.12
C THR A 299 -26.38 16.30 -0.33
N LEU A 300 -26.72 15.21 0.38
CA LEU A 300 -26.37 13.84 0.07
C LEU A 300 -27.61 12.97 0.28
N THR A 301 -27.90 12.06 -0.65
CA THR A 301 -28.89 10.99 -0.45
C THR A 301 -28.22 9.65 -0.13
N GLN A 302 -29.00 8.70 0.39
CA GLN A 302 -28.51 7.33 0.63
C GLN A 302 -28.02 6.66 -0.66
N GLU A 303 -28.72 6.91 -1.77
CA GLU A 303 -28.39 6.37 -3.09
C GLU A 303 -27.09 6.99 -3.62
N GLN A 304 -26.89 8.29 -3.45
CA GLN A 304 -25.65 8.97 -3.84
C GLN A 304 -24.45 8.49 -3.01
N ALA A 305 -24.61 8.35 -1.69
CA ALA A 305 -23.56 7.83 -0.82
C ALA A 305 -23.16 6.40 -1.21
N ARG A 306 -24.15 5.56 -1.52
CA ARG A 306 -23.95 4.19 -2.01
C ARG A 306 -23.19 4.17 -3.34
N GLU A 307 -23.63 4.97 -4.31
CA GLU A 307 -23.02 5.00 -5.65
C GLU A 307 -21.57 5.49 -5.58
N LEU A 308 -21.27 6.52 -4.78
CA LEU A 308 -19.91 7.00 -4.55
C LEU A 308 -19.01 5.92 -3.94
N LEU A 309 -19.49 5.18 -2.94
CA LEU A 309 -18.75 4.05 -2.36
C LEU A 309 -18.54 2.92 -3.37
N GLN A 310 -19.53 2.62 -4.21
CA GLN A 310 -19.39 1.60 -5.26
C GLN A 310 -18.34 2.01 -6.31
N CYS A 311 -18.37 3.27 -6.75
CA CYS A 311 -17.31 3.83 -7.61
C CYS A 311 -15.94 3.74 -6.91
N PHE A 312 -15.86 4.07 -5.63
CA PHE A 312 -14.63 3.99 -4.84
C PHE A 312 -14.08 2.56 -4.74
N TRP A 313 -14.94 1.54 -4.58
CA TRP A 313 -14.53 0.13 -4.63
C TRP A 313 -13.92 -0.26 -5.99
N ILE A 314 -14.51 0.24 -7.09
CA ILE A 314 -13.99 0.01 -8.44
C ILE A 314 -12.58 0.59 -8.59
N LYS A 315 -12.32 1.76 -8.00
CA LYS A 315 -10.99 2.40 -8.05
C LYS A 315 -9.89 1.51 -7.48
N PHE A 316 -10.10 0.85 -6.34
CA PHE A 316 -9.14 -0.13 -5.81
C PHE A 316 -8.97 -1.34 -6.74
N ASN A 317 -10.05 -1.86 -7.31
CA ASN A 317 -9.97 -3.02 -8.20
C ASN A 317 -9.23 -2.74 -9.52
N ASN A 318 -9.16 -1.46 -9.92
CA ASN A 318 -8.32 -1.00 -11.02
C ASN A 318 -6.82 -1.01 -10.70
N GLN A 319 -6.41 -1.15 -9.43
CA GLN A 319 -5.00 -1.11 -9.01
C GLN A 319 -4.49 -2.51 -8.63
N PRO A 320 -3.90 -3.28 -9.55
CA PRO A 320 -3.23 -4.51 -9.17
C PRO A 320 -1.93 -4.18 -8.43
N ALA A 321 -1.44 -5.08 -7.59
CA ALA A 321 -0.06 -5.02 -7.08
C ALA A 321 0.92 -4.96 -8.27
N PRO A 322 1.99 -4.13 -8.21
CA PRO A 322 2.99 -4.11 -9.28
C PRO A 322 3.61 -5.49 -9.54
N PRO A 323 4.05 -5.76 -10.79
CA PRO A 323 4.60 -7.05 -11.18
C PRO A 323 5.67 -7.56 -10.22
N LYS A 324 5.56 -8.84 -9.87
CA LYS A 324 6.49 -9.58 -9.01
C LYS A 324 7.07 -10.72 -9.83
N VAL A 325 8.36 -11.01 -9.64
CA VAL A 325 9.08 -12.16 -10.22
C VAL A 325 9.83 -12.95 -9.14
N GLY A 326 10.31 -14.14 -9.45
CA GLY A 326 11.07 -14.98 -8.50
C GLY A 326 10.35 -15.24 -7.17
N ILE A 327 11.10 -15.22 -6.07
CA ILE A 327 10.59 -15.53 -4.72
C ILE A 327 9.45 -14.59 -4.30
N THR A 328 9.53 -13.29 -4.64
CA THR A 328 8.45 -12.34 -4.34
C THR A 328 7.13 -12.74 -5.02
N ALA A 329 7.20 -13.32 -6.24
CA ALA A 329 6.01 -13.84 -6.92
C ALA A 329 5.50 -15.14 -6.28
N GLU A 330 6.40 -16.02 -5.85
CA GLU A 330 6.05 -17.29 -5.20
C GLU A 330 5.37 -17.07 -3.85
N GLU A 331 5.83 -16.10 -3.06
CA GLU A 331 5.26 -15.79 -1.74
C GLU A 331 3.97 -14.96 -1.81
N SER A 332 3.74 -14.24 -2.91
CA SER A 332 2.60 -13.32 -3.09
C SER A 332 2.04 -13.37 -4.52
N ALA A 333 1.62 -14.56 -4.94
CA ALA A 333 1.11 -14.88 -6.29
C ALA A 333 -0.33 -14.37 -6.55
N THR A 334 -0.53 -13.05 -6.51
CA THR A 334 -1.85 -12.41 -6.69
C THR A 334 -1.75 -11.01 -7.32
N TYR A 335 -2.80 -10.57 -8.01
CA TYR A 335 -2.98 -9.16 -8.40
C TYR A 335 -3.44 -8.28 -7.25
N THR A 336 -4.02 -8.85 -6.19
CA THR A 336 -4.53 -8.04 -5.08
C THR A 336 -3.36 -7.40 -4.33
N ASP A 337 -3.50 -6.12 -3.97
CA ASP A 337 -2.49 -5.36 -3.24
C ASP A 337 -2.90 -5.05 -1.80
N PHE A 338 -3.76 -5.90 -1.23
CA PHE A 338 -4.07 -5.98 0.21
C PHE A 338 -4.48 -4.66 0.89
N ALA A 339 -5.06 -3.71 0.15
CA ALA A 339 -5.68 -2.52 0.72
C ALA A 339 -6.91 -2.92 1.56
N GLN A 340 -6.71 -3.08 2.86
CA GLN A 340 -7.68 -3.52 3.85
C GLN A 340 -8.47 -2.34 4.44
N ILE A 341 -9.79 -2.43 4.34
CA ILE A 341 -10.74 -1.53 4.99
C ILE A 341 -11.24 -2.19 6.27
N ASN A 342 -11.16 -1.46 7.38
CA ASN A 342 -11.71 -1.86 8.67
C ASN A 342 -13.05 -1.16 8.89
N THR A 343 -14.02 -1.91 9.40
CA THR A 343 -15.33 -1.38 9.78
C THR A 343 -15.72 -1.87 11.17
N GLY A 344 -16.59 -1.14 11.87
CA GLY A 344 -17.06 -1.51 13.21
C GLY A 344 -16.01 -1.26 14.30
N GLY A 345 -15.80 -2.23 15.19
CA GLY A 345 -14.85 -2.15 16.30
C GLY A 345 -15.31 -1.22 17.42
N VAL A 346 -14.37 -0.59 18.13
CA VAL A 346 -14.65 0.35 19.23
C VAL A 346 -14.12 1.75 18.93
N MET A 347 -14.83 2.77 19.37
CA MET A 347 -14.36 4.16 19.31
C MET A 347 -13.19 4.40 20.27
N GLU A 348 -12.54 5.56 20.14
CA GLU A 348 -11.42 5.99 20.99
C GLU A 348 -11.74 5.96 22.50
N ASP A 349 -12.98 6.28 22.88
CA ASP A 349 -13.47 6.20 24.26
C ASP A 349 -13.79 4.76 24.72
N GLY A 350 -13.76 3.79 23.80
CA GLY A 350 -14.08 2.38 24.02
C GLY A 350 -15.56 2.03 23.87
N SER A 351 -16.39 2.95 23.38
CA SER A 351 -17.79 2.72 23.01
C SER A 351 -17.92 1.97 21.66
N ASP A 352 -19.14 1.60 21.30
CA ASP A 352 -19.45 0.91 20.04
C ASP A 352 -19.10 1.79 18.82
N GLY A 353 -18.25 1.28 17.92
CA GLY A 353 -17.87 1.97 16.68
C GLY A 353 -18.81 1.76 15.49
N VAL A 354 -19.82 0.90 15.62
CA VAL A 354 -20.77 0.60 14.53
C VAL A 354 -21.75 1.76 14.34
N ASN A 355 -21.90 2.22 13.10
CA ASN A 355 -22.81 3.30 12.72
C ASN A 355 -23.59 2.97 11.43
N GLU A 356 -24.45 3.87 10.94
CA GLU A 356 -25.24 3.62 9.72
C GLU A 356 -24.37 3.42 8.47
N LEU A 357 -23.25 4.13 8.35
CA LEU A 357 -22.31 3.99 7.24
C LEU A 357 -21.61 2.63 7.26
N THR A 358 -21.36 2.06 8.44
CA THR A 358 -20.88 0.68 8.60
C THR A 358 -21.78 -0.29 7.84
N TYR A 359 -23.11 -0.19 8.00
CA TYR A 359 -24.07 -1.07 7.30
C TYR A 359 -24.13 -0.80 5.80
N LEU A 360 -24.03 0.46 5.38
CA LEU A 360 -23.97 0.82 3.97
C LEU A 360 -22.73 0.22 3.29
N ILE A 361 -21.56 0.29 3.93
CA ILE A 361 -20.33 -0.35 3.43
C ILE A 361 -20.49 -1.86 3.34
N LEU A 362 -21.12 -2.51 4.32
CA LEU A 362 -21.43 -3.94 4.25
C LEU A 362 -22.35 -4.28 3.06
N ASP A 363 -23.30 -3.43 2.71
CA ASP A 363 -24.09 -3.62 1.51
C ASP A 363 -23.25 -3.47 0.23
N VAL A 364 -22.38 -2.46 0.16
CA VAL A 364 -21.48 -2.26 -0.99
C VAL A 364 -20.57 -3.48 -1.18
N ILE A 365 -20.04 -4.06 -0.11
CA ILE A 365 -19.23 -5.28 -0.15
C ILE A 365 -20.01 -6.45 -0.77
N GLU A 366 -21.25 -6.67 -0.32
CA GLU A 366 -22.10 -7.75 -0.83
C GLU A 366 -22.53 -7.53 -2.29
N GLU A 367 -22.78 -6.28 -2.67
CA GLU A 367 -23.24 -5.87 -4.01
C GLU A 367 -22.09 -5.92 -5.03
N MET A 368 -20.91 -5.42 -4.67
CA MET A 368 -19.78 -5.30 -5.59
C MET A 368 -19.04 -6.62 -5.81
N ARG A 369 -18.86 -7.42 -4.76
CA ARG A 369 -18.10 -8.69 -4.81
C ARG A 369 -16.78 -8.58 -5.59
N LEU A 370 -16.06 -7.48 -5.38
CA LEU A 370 -14.72 -7.27 -5.90
C LEU A 370 -13.71 -7.77 -4.85
N LEU A 371 -12.59 -8.31 -5.32
CA LEU A 371 -11.53 -8.80 -4.42
C LEU A 371 -10.74 -7.63 -3.79
N GLN A 372 -10.79 -6.45 -4.41
CA GLN A 372 -10.21 -5.22 -3.89
C GLN A 372 -11.28 -4.13 -3.75
N PRO A 373 -11.22 -3.33 -2.68
CA PRO A 373 -10.35 -3.48 -1.51
C PRO A 373 -10.66 -4.76 -0.71
N SER A 374 -9.71 -5.20 0.10
CA SER A 374 -9.94 -6.26 1.09
C SER A 374 -10.83 -5.70 2.19
N SER A 375 -12.01 -6.27 2.41
CA SER A 375 -12.94 -5.73 3.41
C SER A 375 -12.94 -6.57 4.68
N SER A 376 -12.88 -5.91 5.83
CA SER A 376 -12.86 -6.54 7.13
C SER A 376 -13.84 -5.90 8.12
N VAL A 377 -14.31 -6.72 9.04
CA VAL A 377 -15.08 -6.30 10.21
C VAL A 377 -14.24 -6.48 11.46
N GLN A 378 -14.13 -5.44 12.26
CA GLN A 378 -13.62 -5.52 13.62
C GLN A 378 -14.78 -5.73 14.57
N LEU A 379 -14.72 -6.81 15.35
CA LEU A 379 -15.78 -7.21 16.26
C LEU A 379 -15.28 -7.14 17.71
N SER A 380 -15.99 -6.38 18.53
CA SER A 380 -15.86 -6.30 19.98
C SER A 380 -17.11 -6.85 20.65
N LYS A 381 -16.97 -7.25 21.91
CA LYS A 381 -18.10 -7.50 22.82
C LYS A 381 -19.05 -6.30 23.00
N LYS A 382 -18.64 -5.10 22.57
CA LYS A 382 -19.45 -3.87 22.62
C LYS A 382 -20.39 -3.71 21.43
N ASN A 383 -20.12 -4.40 20.32
CA ASN A 383 -20.91 -4.23 19.10
C ASN A 383 -22.25 -4.98 19.18
N PRO A 384 -23.29 -4.49 18.48
CA PRO A 384 -24.59 -5.13 18.46
C PRO A 384 -24.58 -6.44 17.68
N ASP A 385 -25.34 -7.43 18.15
CA ASP A 385 -25.62 -8.70 17.45
C ASP A 385 -25.99 -8.53 15.97
N ARG A 386 -26.72 -7.45 15.65
CA ARG A 386 -27.16 -7.17 14.28
C ARG A 386 -25.97 -6.97 13.33
N TYR A 387 -24.87 -6.38 13.80
CA TYR A 387 -23.66 -6.17 13.02
C TYR A 387 -22.99 -7.51 12.66
N LEU A 388 -22.75 -8.36 13.66
CA LEU A 388 -22.23 -9.72 13.44
C LEU A 388 -23.13 -10.53 12.49
N LYS A 389 -24.45 -10.51 12.73
CA LYS A 389 -25.42 -11.21 11.87
C LYS A 389 -25.42 -10.66 10.44
N ARG A 390 -25.21 -9.35 10.24
CA ARG A 390 -25.09 -8.75 8.90
C ARG A 390 -23.83 -9.23 8.18
N ALA A 391 -22.67 -9.23 8.85
CA ALA A 391 -21.42 -9.73 8.29
C ALA A 391 -21.52 -11.23 7.94
N ALA A 392 -22.07 -12.05 8.84
CA ALA A 392 -22.29 -13.48 8.61
C ALA A 392 -23.20 -13.76 7.39
N ARG A 393 -24.18 -12.89 7.09
CA ARG A 393 -25.00 -12.99 5.88
C ARG A 393 -24.24 -12.74 4.59
N ILE A 394 -23.13 -12.00 4.62
CA ILE A 394 -22.24 -11.81 3.48
C ILE A 394 -21.30 -13.01 3.38
N ILE A 395 -20.68 -13.41 4.49
CA ILE A 395 -19.76 -14.56 4.54
C ILE A 395 -20.40 -15.83 3.97
N ARG A 396 -21.66 -16.12 4.33
CA ARG A 396 -22.40 -17.29 3.81
C ARG A 396 -22.59 -17.29 2.28
N THR A 397 -22.37 -16.17 1.60
CA THR A 397 -22.45 -16.10 0.13
C THR A 397 -21.23 -16.71 -0.57
N GLY A 398 -20.15 -16.99 0.17
CA GLY A 398 -19.08 -17.89 -0.26
C GLY A 398 -17.94 -17.28 -1.07
N PHE A 399 -17.80 -15.94 -1.12
CA PHE A 399 -16.69 -15.28 -1.83
C PHE A 399 -15.53 -14.83 -0.91
N GLY A 400 -15.54 -15.25 0.36
CA GLY A 400 -14.43 -15.07 1.31
C GLY A 400 -14.46 -13.81 2.17
N GLN A 401 -15.18 -12.75 1.78
CA GLN A 401 -15.28 -11.50 2.54
C GLN A 401 -16.62 -11.35 3.30
N PRO A 402 -16.69 -10.45 4.31
CA PRO A 402 -15.55 -9.79 4.96
C PRO A 402 -14.81 -10.73 5.93
N SER A 403 -13.52 -10.47 6.13
CA SER A 403 -12.73 -11.09 7.20
C SER A 403 -13.19 -10.59 8.57
N VAL A 404 -13.07 -11.40 9.62
CA VAL A 404 -13.52 -11.05 10.98
C VAL A 404 -12.31 -10.99 11.91
N PHE A 405 -12.11 -9.83 12.54
CA PHE A 405 -11.05 -9.60 13.51
C PHE A 405 -11.60 -9.29 14.89
N ASN A 406 -10.93 -9.78 15.94
CA ASN A 406 -11.32 -9.49 17.32
C ASN A 406 -10.72 -8.15 17.76
N ALA A 407 -11.55 -7.10 17.78
CA ALA A 407 -11.16 -5.75 18.15
C ALA A 407 -10.61 -5.66 19.59
N ASP A 408 -11.21 -6.41 20.52
CA ASP A 408 -10.76 -6.41 21.93
C ASP A 408 -9.34 -6.99 22.05
N LEU A 409 -9.02 -8.02 21.25
CA LEU A 409 -7.68 -8.63 21.22
C LEU A 409 -6.65 -7.72 20.54
N ILE A 410 -7.03 -7.07 19.43
CA ILE A 410 -6.18 -6.09 18.73
C ILE A 410 -5.74 -4.99 19.70
N VAL A 411 -6.69 -4.39 20.44
CA VAL A 411 -6.39 -3.36 21.44
C VAL A 411 -5.42 -3.89 22.50
N GLN A 412 -5.63 -5.11 23.01
CA GLN A 412 -4.73 -5.73 23.99
C GLN A 412 -3.32 -5.96 23.43
N GLN A 413 -3.21 -6.40 22.17
CA GLN A 413 -1.93 -6.61 21.51
C GLN A 413 -1.16 -5.29 21.37
N LEU A 414 -1.82 -4.22 20.90
CA LEU A 414 -1.19 -2.92 20.75
C LEU A 414 -0.75 -2.33 22.08
N VAL A 415 -1.59 -2.39 23.12
CA VAL A 415 -1.20 -1.95 24.47
C VAL A 415 -0.01 -2.75 24.99
N ARG A 416 0.02 -4.08 24.77
CA ARG A 416 1.16 -4.93 25.14
C ARG A 416 2.45 -4.57 24.39
N GLN A 417 2.34 -4.02 23.19
CA GLN A 417 3.47 -3.51 22.42
C GLN A 417 3.87 -2.07 22.81
N GLY A 418 3.27 -1.49 23.85
CA GLY A 418 3.63 -0.18 24.39
C GLY A 418 2.84 1.00 23.80
N LYS A 419 1.80 0.75 23.00
CA LYS A 419 0.94 1.83 22.47
C LYS A 419 0.05 2.38 23.57
N SER A 420 -0.29 3.67 23.47
CA SER A 420 -1.31 4.27 24.32
C SER A 420 -2.65 3.58 24.08
N LEU A 421 -3.56 3.62 25.06
CA LEU A 421 -4.89 3.04 24.90
C LEU A 421 -5.69 3.75 23.79
N GLU A 422 -5.48 5.05 23.63
CA GLU A 422 -6.06 5.88 22.57
C GLU A 422 -5.62 5.40 21.18
N ASP A 423 -4.32 5.23 20.97
CA ASP A 423 -3.76 4.76 19.70
C ASP A 423 -4.13 3.30 19.43
N ALA A 424 -4.19 2.48 20.48
CA ALA A 424 -4.61 1.08 20.35
C ALA A 424 -6.07 0.94 19.89
N ARG A 425 -6.98 1.81 20.34
CA ARG A 425 -8.40 1.80 19.94
C ARG A 425 -8.66 2.36 18.54
N ASN A 426 -7.79 3.27 18.10
CA ASN A 426 -7.78 3.79 16.74
C ASN A 426 -7.00 2.89 15.77
N GLY A 427 -6.27 1.89 16.27
CA GLY A 427 -5.58 0.89 15.47
C GLY A 427 -6.50 -0.21 14.94
N GLY A 428 -5.90 -1.21 14.31
CA GLY A 428 -6.64 -2.29 13.68
C GLY A 428 -5.75 -3.32 13.03
N SER A 429 -6.30 -4.04 12.05
CA SER A 429 -5.51 -4.87 11.15
C SER A 429 -5.28 -4.18 9.81
N SER A 430 -4.18 -4.50 9.13
CA SER A 430 -3.96 -4.15 7.73
C SER A 430 -3.42 -5.33 6.95
N GLY A 431 -3.30 -5.19 5.63
CA GLY A 431 -2.74 -6.24 4.81
C GLY A 431 -3.57 -7.51 4.84
N CYS A 432 -2.99 -8.57 5.40
CA CYS A 432 -3.67 -9.83 5.67
C CYS A 432 -4.35 -9.80 7.04
N VAL A 433 -3.56 -9.75 8.12
CA VAL A 433 -4.01 -9.92 9.52
C VAL A 433 -3.16 -9.14 10.52
N GLU A 434 -2.24 -8.31 10.03
CA GLU A 434 -1.21 -7.68 10.83
C GLU A 434 -1.76 -6.51 11.63
N VAL A 435 -1.38 -6.42 12.91
CA VAL A 435 -1.95 -5.46 13.86
C VAL A 435 -1.05 -4.25 14.01
N GLY A 436 -1.60 -3.06 13.78
CA GLY A 436 -0.87 -1.79 13.86
C GLY A 436 -1.70 -0.62 14.36
N ALA A 437 -1.03 0.40 14.90
CA ALA A 437 -1.62 1.69 15.25
C ALA A 437 -1.65 2.62 14.03
N PHE A 438 -2.84 2.79 13.45
CA PHE A 438 -3.04 3.48 12.18
C PHE A 438 -2.54 4.93 12.20
N GLY A 439 -1.77 5.30 11.17
CA GLY A 439 -1.10 6.59 10.96
C GLY A 439 -0.07 6.99 12.03
N LYS A 440 0.29 6.08 12.93
CA LYS A 440 1.20 6.33 14.06
C LYS A 440 2.27 5.26 14.24
N GLU A 441 2.32 4.27 13.35
CA GLU A 441 3.25 3.17 13.45
C GLU A 441 3.88 2.83 12.10
N ASN A 442 5.16 2.49 12.16
CA ASN A 442 5.90 1.83 11.10
C ASN A 442 6.15 0.37 11.52
N TYR A 443 5.42 -0.58 10.91
CA TYR A 443 5.34 -1.98 11.36
C TYR A 443 5.60 -2.97 10.21
N ASN A 444 6.70 -2.73 9.48
CA ASN A 444 7.10 -3.49 8.29
C ASN A 444 7.26 -5.00 8.55
N LEU A 445 6.73 -5.81 7.62
CA LEU A 445 7.11 -7.23 7.51
C LEU A 445 8.42 -7.35 6.75
N THR A 446 9.26 -8.31 7.18
CA THR A 446 10.60 -8.50 6.59
C THR A 446 10.73 -9.78 5.76
N GLY A 447 9.75 -10.68 5.79
CA GLY A 447 9.84 -12.00 5.16
C GLY A 447 9.18 -13.11 5.97
N TYR A 448 8.82 -14.19 5.30
CA TYR A 448 8.40 -15.44 5.93
C TYR A 448 9.59 -16.23 6.45
N PHE A 449 9.37 -17.09 7.45
CA PHE A 449 10.40 -17.93 8.05
C PHE A 449 9.97 -19.40 8.09
N ASN A 450 10.73 -20.27 7.44
CA ASN A 450 10.38 -21.66 7.17
C ASN A 450 10.85 -22.60 8.29
N MET A 451 10.12 -22.59 9.41
CA MET A 451 10.38 -23.48 10.54
C MET A 451 10.46 -24.98 10.17
N PRO A 452 9.58 -25.53 9.30
CA PRO A 452 9.71 -26.91 8.84
C PRO A 452 11.06 -27.21 8.16
N LYS A 453 11.56 -26.30 7.31
CA LYS A 453 12.87 -26.46 6.65
C LYS A 453 14.02 -26.45 7.64
N VAL A 454 13.97 -25.59 8.66
CA VAL A 454 14.94 -25.59 9.75
C VAL A 454 14.95 -26.93 10.49
N PHE A 455 13.77 -27.52 10.71
CA PHE A 455 13.66 -28.84 11.31
C PHE A 455 14.25 -29.94 10.39
N GLU A 456 14.00 -29.89 9.08
CA GLU A 456 14.64 -30.79 8.11
C GLU A 456 16.17 -30.73 8.17
N ILE A 457 16.74 -29.52 8.24
CA ILE A 457 18.19 -29.31 8.35
C ILE A 457 18.73 -29.83 9.69
N THR A 458 17.96 -29.68 10.77
CA THR A 458 18.30 -30.26 12.07
C THR A 458 18.43 -31.78 11.96
N LEU A 459 17.49 -32.43 11.25
CA LEU A 459 17.50 -33.87 10.99
C LEU A 459 18.59 -34.32 10.00
N ASN A 460 19.32 -33.38 9.40
CA ASN A 460 20.41 -33.66 8.46
C ASN A 460 21.72 -33.02 8.94
N ASN A 461 21.87 -32.80 10.26
CA ASN A 461 23.08 -32.31 10.89
C ASN A 461 23.64 -31.02 10.23
N GLY A 462 22.75 -30.08 9.87
CA GLY A 462 23.13 -28.79 9.27
C GLY A 462 23.17 -28.78 7.74
N VAL A 463 23.05 -29.93 7.08
CA VAL A 463 23.03 -30.02 5.61
C VAL A 463 21.60 -29.81 5.10
N ASP A 464 21.43 -28.95 4.10
CA ASP A 464 20.19 -28.90 3.33
C ASP A 464 20.14 -30.07 2.33
N PRO A 465 19.22 -31.04 2.48
CA PRO A 465 19.18 -32.21 1.58
C PRO A 465 18.83 -31.85 0.13
N ARG A 466 18.21 -30.68 -0.13
CA ARG A 466 17.86 -30.24 -1.49
C ARG A 466 19.08 -29.74 -2.25
N THR A 467 19.99 -29.02 -1.58
CA THR A 467 21.16 -28.40 -2.21
C THR A 467 22.47 -29.16 -1.94
N GLY A 468 22.50 -30.00 -0.92
CA GLY A 468 23.70 -30.69 -0.44
C GLY A 468 24.70 -29.76 0.28
N LYS A 469 24.36 -28.49 0.49
CA LYS A 469 25.22 -27.51 1.16
C LYS A 469 25.07 -27.62 2.67
N MET A 470 26.18 -27.45 3.40
CA MET A 470 26.18 -27.23 4.86
C MET A 470 25.81 -25.77 5.13
N ILE A 471 24.57 -25.52 5.54
CA ILE A 471 24.05 -24.16 5.78
C ILE A 471 23.63 -23.90 7.23
N GLY A 472 23.38 -24.97 7.98
CA GLY A 472 23.08 -24.96 9.41
C GLY A 472 24.29 -25.30 10.27
N LEU A 473 24.03 -25.53 11.55
CA LEU A 473 25.00 -25.99 12.53
C LEU A 473 25.17 -27.52 12.48
N GLU A 474 26.35 -28.03 12.82
CA GLU A 474 26.55 -29.47 13.04
C GLU A 474 26.03 -29.87 14.43
N THR A 475 24.73 -30.09 14.56
CA THR A 475 24.04 -30.41 15.82
C THR A 475 24.10 -31.89 16.25
N GLY A 476 24.80 -32.74 15.50
CA GLY A 476 24.91 -34.18 15.71
C GLY A 476 24.02 -35.02 14.80
N ASP A 477 24.31 -36.32 14.72
CA ASP A 477 23.46 -37.30 14.03
C ASP A 477 22.16 -37.50 14.83
N PRO A 478 20.98 -37.27 14.24
CA PRO A 478 19.71 -37.45 14.94
C PRO A 478 19.48 -38.85 15.50
N ALA A 479 20.09 -39.89 14.90
CA ALA A 479 20.02 -41.25 15.42
C ALA A 479 20.77 -41.44 16.75
N SER A 480 21.63 -40.49 17.12
CA SER A 480 22.40 -40.50 18.37
C SER A 480 21.71 -39.80 19.54
N PHE A 481 20.61 -39.07 19.31
CA PHE A 481 19.89 -38.38 20.38
C PHE A 481 19.19 -39.39 21.31
N SER A 482 19.40 -39.22 22.61
CA SER A 482 18.89 -40.12 23.66
C SER A 482 17.49 -39.76 24.15
N SER A 483 17.00 -38.55 23.81
CA SER A 483 15.65 -38.10 24.15
C SER A 483 15.08 -37.10 23.13
N PHE A 484 13.76 -36.86 23.23
CA PHE A 484 13.09 -35.84 22.41
C PHE A 484 13.61 -34.43 22.74
N GLU A 485 13.97 -34.17 23.99
CA GLU A 485 14.54 -32.90 24.43
C GLU A 485 15.87 -32.59 23.74
N GLU A 486 16.75 -33.57 23.56
CA GLU A 486 18.02 -33.38 22.83
C GLU A 486 17.77 -32.98 21.36
N LEU A 487 16.82 -33.63 20.68
CA LEU A 487 16.39 -33.23 19.33
C LEU A 487 15.85 -31.80 19.31
N MET A 488 15.03 -31.44 20.30
CA MET A 488 14.46 -30.09 20.38
C MET A 488 15.51 -29.03 20.70
N ASP A 489 16.56 -29.36 21.44
CA ASP A 489 17.69 -28.46 21.70
C ASP A 489 18.56 -28.25 20.46
N ALA A 490 18.79 -29.31 19.67
CA ALA A 490 19.39 -29.21 18.34
C ALA A 490 18.55 -28.29 17.43
N TYR A 491 17.23 -28.50 17.37
CA TYR A 491 16.32 -27.66 16.57
C TYR A 491 16.31 -26.20 17.04
N ARG A 492 16.27 -25.93 18.34
CA ARG A 492 16.35 -24.56 18.89
C ARG A 492 17.67 -23.88 18.52
N SER A 493 18.77 -24.63 18.47
CA SER A 493 20.08 -24.11 18.09
C SER A 493 20.11 -23.72 16.60
N GLN A 494 19.56 -24.58 15.73
CA GLN A 494 19.38 -24.27 14.30
C GLN A 494 18.46 -23.06 14.09
N LEU A 495 17.34 -23.01 14.82
CA LEU A 495 16.39 -21.91 14.75
C LEU A 495 17.06 -20.57 15.09
N ARG A 496 17.83 -20.51 16.18
CA ARG A 496 18.60 -19.31 16.57
C ARG A 496 19.60 -18.92 15.49
N HIS A 497 20.38 -19.87 14.97
CA HIS A 497 21.36 -19.63 13.90
C HIS A 497 20.74 -18.93 12.69
N PHE A 498 19.64 -19.47 12.16
CA PHE A 498 18.98 -18.88 10.99
C PHE A 498 18.24 -17.57 11.29
N ILE A 499 17.70 -17.40 12.51
CA ILE A 499 17.12 -16.12 12.94
C ILE A 499 18.21 -15.04 13.01
N ASP A 500 19.39 -15.35 13.56
CA ASP A 500 20.51 -14.40 13.65
C ASP A 500 20.99 -13.98 12.25
N ILE A 501 21.08 -14.92 11.31
CA ILE A 501 21.38 -14.64 9.89
C ILE A 501 20.34 -13.67 9.30
N LYS A 502 19.05 -13.97 9.44
CA LYS A 502 17.97 -13.11 8.92
C LYS A 502 17.99 -11.74 9.57
N HIS A 503 18.12 -11.67 10.90
CA HIS A 503 18.12 -10.43 11.66
C HIS A 503 19.30 -9.52 11.28
N ARG A 504 20.49 -10.10 11.06
CA ARG A 504 21.63 -9.36 10.54
C ARG A 504 21.35 -8.76 9.16
N GLY A 505 20.72 -9.53 8.26
CA GLY A 505 20.29 -9.03 6.94
C GLY A 505 19.29 -7.88 7.06
N ASN A 506 18.27 -8.04 7.91
CA ASN A 506 17.26 -7.01 8.18
C ASN A 506 17.90 -5.69 8.65
N ASN A 507 18.87 -5.74 9.57
CA ASN A 507 19.58 -4.55 10.04
C ASN A 507 20.29 -3.79 8.92
N VAL A 508 20.84 -4.50 7.92
CA VAL A 508 21.46 -3.86 6.76
C VAL A 508 20.40 -3.26 5.84
N ILE A 509 19.33 -4.01 5.56
CA ILE A 509 18.25 -3.61 4.66
C ILE A 509 17.51 -2.38 5.19
N GLU A 510 17.20 -2.34 6.49
CA GLU A 510 16.58 -1.19 7.14
C GLU A 510 17.40 0.08 6.94
N ARG A 511 18.73 0.00 7.13
CA ARG A 511 19.63 1.16 6.94
C ARG A 511 19.73 1.57 5.48
N LEU A 512 19.71 0.63 4.54
CA LEU A 512 19.68 0.95 3.11
C LEU A 512 18.40 1.70 2.74
N TRP A 513 17.23 1.21 3.15
CA TRP A 513 15.96 1.92 2.91
C TRP A 513 15.95 3.30 3.55
N ALA A 514 16.23 3.40 4.84
CA ALA A 514 16.18 4.65 5.60
C ALA A 514 17.11 5.74 5.03
N THR A 515 18.27 5.35 4.47
CA THR A 515 19.26 6.33 3.99
C THR A 515 19.21 6.59 2.49
N ARG A 516 18.66 5.67 1.69
CA ARG A 516 18.64 5.77 0.22
C ARG A 516 17.28 6.11 -0.34
N MET A 517 16.22 5.64 0.31
CA MET A 517 14.84 5.69 -0.21
C MET A 517 13.86 6.16 0.86
N PRO A 518 14.06 7.36 1.46
CA PRO A 518 13.05 7.97 2.31
C PRO A 518 11.77 8.26 1.53
N THR A 519 10.65 8.34 2.24
CA THR A 519 9.29 8.62 1.73
C THR A 519 8.73 9.88 2.40
N PRO A 520 9.21 11.07 1.99
CA PRO A 520 8.84 12.35 2.59
C PRO A 520 7.41 12.80 2.30
#